data_AF-A0A517KW89-F1
#
_entry.id   AF-A0A517KW89-F1
#
_cell.length_a   1.000
_cell.length_b   1.000
_cell.length_c   1.000
_cell.angle_alpha   90.00
_cell.angle_beta   90.00
_cell.angle_gamma   90.00
#
_symmetry.space_group_name_H-M   'P 1'
#
loop_
_entity.id
_entity.type
_entity.pdbx_description
1 polymer ?
#
loop_
_entity_poly.entity_id
_entity_poly.type
_entity_poly.pdbx_seq_one_letter_code
_entity_poly.pdbx_strand_id
1 'polypeptide(L)'
;MTTVQTMPTMGAMNFATPSFKPIIENTKEDSKPQDFDPSKHLTFTPPEQVIMMTDLGYSADMGVSPVAVSQPFKLFSNEAIQQMRSEILLPDVMKHCGYQSNIAASQVRGYAPKYAPFTYDAWNHPETLAIISKIAGVDLIPEMDFEIGHINFSVKSDKDTQLEKEEIATQKRLFEEDEGIAGCPWEDDKPVVGWHTDSYPFVCVLMLSDCTGMVGGETALCTGDGDILKVRGPQMGCAVVLQGRYINHQALRALGAQERITSVTSFRPKCPHMRDDTVLTSVRPISDLSALYGQFAEYRLEMLEERIRAQLKKVRERRFAGKKFDTEAIKAFLQEQEDFLAHTNHEIVPENQVVAGHLEEVEFPKLKDSAVYVAVKAESPSKRARLD
;
A
#
# COMPACT_ATOMS: atom_id res chain seq x y z
N MET A 1 -18.19 4.84 -49.86
CA MET A 1 -17.49 3.68 -49.27
C MET A 1 -16.14 4.18 -48.81
N THR A 2 -16.09 4.65 -47.57
CA THR A 2 -14.90 5.23 -46.95
C THR A 2 -14.21 4.09 -46.22
N THR A 3 -13.01 3.76 -46.68
CA THR A 3 -12.17 2.69 -46.16
C THR A 3 -11.84 2.97 -44.69
N VAL A 4 -12.35 2.12 -43.79
CA VAL A 4 -11.94 2.11 -42.38
C VAL A 4 -10.51 1.60 -42.34
N GLN A 5 -9.58 2.51 -42.09
CA GLN A 5 -8.19 2.17 -41.84
C GLN A 5 -8.12 1.56 -40.44
N THR A 6 -8.05 0.23 -40.37
CA THR A 6 -7.80 -0.52 -39.14
C THR A 6 -6.49 -0.02 -38.52
N MET A 7 -6.57 0.63 -37.35
CA MET A 7 -5.38 0.95 -36.57
C MET A 7 -4.69 -0.36 -36.17
N PRO A 8 -3.36 -0.44 -36.21
CA PRO A 8 -2.66 -1.60 -35.70
C PRO A 8 -2.90 -1.70 -34.20
N THR A 9 -3.33 -2.87 -33.73
CA THR A 9 -3.25 -3.26 -32.32
C THR A 9 -1.79 -3.10 -31.88
N MET A 10 -1.49 -2.07 -31.09
CA MET A 10 -0.16 -1.91 -30.50
C MET A 10 0.07 -3.06 -29.52
N GLY A 11 1.22 -3.72 -29.65
CA GLY A 11 1.56 -4.87 -28.82
C GLY A 11 1.73 -4.47 -27.37
N ALA A 12 1.33 -5.36 -26.45
CA ALA A 12 1.55 -5.20 -25.02
C ALA A 12 3.02 -4.86 -24.72
N MET A 13 3.26 -4.03 -23.69
CA MET A 13 4.62 -3.73 -23.24
C MET A 13 5.37 -5.02 -22.92
N ASN A 14 6.55 -5.17 -23.51
CA ASN A 14 7.41 -6.31 -23.26
C ASN A 14 8.15 -6.10 -21.92
N PHE A 15 7.58 -6.64 -20.84
CA PHE A 15 8.29 -6.79 -19.58
C PHE A 15 9.34 -7.89 -19.71
N ALA A 16 10.53 -7.68 -19.16
CA ALA A 16 11.53 -8.74 -19.07
C ALA A 16 10.98 -9.89 -18.21
N THR A 17 11.08 -11.11 -18.69
CA THR A 17 10.65 -12.29 -17.94
C THR A 17 11.53 -12.43 -16.69
N PRO A 18 10.95 -12.59 -15.48
CA PRO A 18 11.74 -12.75 -14.28
C PRO A 18 12.71 -13.94 -14.40
N SER A 19 14.01 -13.69 -14.20
CA SER A 19 15.04 -14.74 -14.18
C SER A 19 15.06 -15.54 -12.87
N PHE A 20 14.16 -15.21 -11.94
CA PHE A 20 14.14 -15.72 -10.59
C PHE A 20 12.97 -16.70 -10.40
N LYS A 21 13.27 -17.91 -9.92
CA LYS A 21 12.28 -18.83 -9.35
C LYS A 21 12.34 -18.67 -7.84
N PRO A 22 11.28 -18.16 -7.18
CA PRO A 22 11.26 -18.09 -5.73
C PRO A 22 11.44 -19.50 -5.14
N ILE A 23 12.45 -19.65 -4.28
CA ILE A 23 12.63 -20.85 -3.47
C ILE A 23 11.59 -20.76 -2.37
N ILE A 24 10.42 -21.35 -2.60
CA ILE A 24 9.32 -21.35 -1.63
C ILE A 24 9.35 -22.69 -0.91
N GLU A 25 10.23 -22.80 0.08
CA GLU A 25 10.19 -23.91 1.03
C GLU A 25 8.95 -23.75 1.91
N ASN A 26 7.93 -24.58 1.61
CA ASN A 26 6.63 -24.81 2.28
C ASN A 26 5.43 -24.87 1.31
N THR A 27 5.66 -25.05 0.01
CA THR A 27 4.62 -25.21 -1.04
C THR A 27 3.89 -26.56 -1.05
N LYS A 28 3.72 -27.23 0.09
CA LYS A 28 2.97 -28.50 0.18
C LYS A 28 1.99 -28.58 1.33
N GLU A 29 1.35 -27.48 1.68
CA GLU A 29 -0.02 -27.61 2.15
C GLU A 29 -0.90 -27.30 0.95
N ASP A 30 -1.46 -28.35 0.34
CA ASP A 30 -2.59 -28.27 -0.58
C ASP A 30 -3.77 -27.66 0.20
N SER A 31 -3.74 -26.33 0.41
CA SER A 31 -4.89 -25.62 0.93
C SER A 31 -5.98 -25.81 -0.13
N LYS A 32 -6.98 -26.63 0.18
CA LYS A 32 -8.08 -26.84 -0.76
C LYS A 32 -8.72 -25.47 -1.02
N PRO A 33 -8.94 -25.09 -2.29
CA PRO A 33 -9.63 -23.85 -2.60
C PRO A 33 -10.92 -23.76 -1.79
N GLN A 34 -11.14 -22.63 -1.15
CA GLN A 34 -12.33 -22.36 -0.34
C GLN A 34 -12.76 -20.92 -0.51
N ASP A 35 -14.03 -20.66 -0.22
CA ASP A 35 -14.59 -19.31 -0.28
C ASP A 35 -14.20 -18.50 0.96
N PHE A 36 -14.16 -17.18 0.80
CA PHE A 36 -13.89 -16.29 1.92
C PHE A 36 -15.09 -16.23 2.88
N ASP A 37 -14.93 -16.83 4.05
CA ASP A 37 -15.82 -16.70 5.21
C ASP A 37 -15.25 -15.69 6.25
N PRO A 38 -15.83 -14.50 6.43
CA PRO A 38 -15.32 -13.50 7.37
C PRO A 38 -15.24 -14.02 8.81
N SER A 39 -16.17 -14.89 9.23
CA SER A 39 -16.24 -15.41 10.60
C SER A 39 -15.08 -16.34 10.97
N LYS A 40 -14.40 -16.91 9.96
CA LYS A 40 -13.25 -17.80 10.11
C LYS A 40 -11.93 -17.11 9.75
N HIS A 41 -11.98 -16.29 8.70
CA HIS A 41 -10.78 -15.75 8.08
C HIS A 41 -10.39 -14.39 8.64
N LEU A 42 -11.31 -13.61 9.20
CA LEU A 42 -10.98 -12.39 9.93
C LEU A 42 -10.71 -12.71 11.39
N THR A 43 -9.52 -12.33 11.86
CA THR A 43 -9.10 -12.47 13.28
C THR A 43 -8.71 -11.11 13.83
N PHE A 44 -9.57 -10.13 13.56
CA PHE A 44 -9.28 -8.73 13.81
C PHE A 44 -8.95 -8.46 15.29
N THR A 45 -7.76 -7.93 15.53
CA THR A 45 -7.37 -7.32 16.80
C THR A 45 -6.94 -5.89 16.50
N PRO A 46 -7.51 -4.86 17.13
CA PRO A 46 -7.20 -3.47 16.80
C PRO A 46 -5.72 -3.14 17.04
N PRO A 47 -5.16 -2.15 16.32
CA PRO A 47 -3.81 -1.68 16.59
C PRO A 47 -3.71 -1.09 18.00
N GLU A 48 -2.56 -1.27 18.66
CA GLU A 48 -2.29 -0.67 19.97
C GLU A 48 -2.33 0.87 19.91
N GLN A 49 -1.88 1.43 18.79
CA GLN A 49 -1.87 2.86 18.55
C GLN A 49 -2.12 3.18 17.07
N VAL A 50 -2.80 4.29 16.84
CA VAL A 50 -2.89 4.97 15.54
C VAL A 50 -2.17 6.31 15.69
N ILE A 51 -1.25 6.59 14.78
CA ILE A 51 -0.48 7.83 14.73
C ILE A 51 -1.21 8.79 13.79
N MET A 52 -1.43 10.02 14.24
CA MET A 52 -2.13 11.07 13.49
C MET A 52 -1.15 11.88 12.64
N MET A 53 -1.66 12.57 11.61
CA MET A 53 -0.88 13.50 10.78
C MET A 53 -0.16 14.55 11.64
N THR A 54 -0.87 15.07 12.65
CA THR A 54 -0.32 16.06 13.60
C THR A 54 0.77 15.50 14.49
N ASP A 55 0.74 14.19 14.80
CA ASP A 55 1.79 13.55 15.59
C ASP A 55 3.10 13.44 14.81
N LEU A 56 3.00 13.40 13.47
CA LEU A 56 4.15 13.46 12.56
C LEU A 56 4.56 14.90 12.20
N GLY A 57 3.94 15.93 12.79
CA GLY A 57 4.24 17.33 12.46
C GLY A 57 3.61 17.83 11.15
N TYR A 58 2.69 17.08 10.55
CA TYR A 58 1.91 17.52 9.39
C TYR A 58 0.62 18.23 9.81
N SER A 59 0.03 19.04 8.91
CA SER A 59 -1.29 19.59 9.15
C SER A 59 -2.36 18.50 9.10
N ALA A 60 -3.43 18.66 9.87
CA ALA A 60 -4.51 17.67 9.93
C ALA A 60 -5.26 17.49 8.59
N ASP A 61 -5.18 18.48 7.70
CA ASP A 61 -5.80 18.54 6.37
C ASP A 61 -4.82 18.23 5.22
N MET A 62 -3.58 17.85 5.54
CA MET A 62 -2.60 17.47 4.53
C MET A 62 -3.07 16.26 3.71
N GLY A 63 -3.72 15.29 4.35
CA GLY A 63 -4.28 14.09 3.71
C GLY A 63 -5.80 14.16 3.54
N VAL A 64 -6.40 13.01 3.25
CA VAL A 64 -7.87 12.83 3.18
C VAL A 64 -8.46 12.37 4.53
N SER A 65 -7.60 12.13 5.52
CA SER A 65 -7.91 11.73 6.88
C SER A 65 -6.87 12.30 7.86
N PRO A 66 -7.26 12.57 9.13
CA PRO A 66 -6.31 12.92 10.19
C PRO A 66 -5.38 11.76 10.58
N VAL A 67 -5.69 10.52 10.21
CA VAL A 67 -4.84 9.36 10.51
C VAL A 67 -3.67 9.30 9.53
N ALA A 68 -2.45 9.22 10.05
CA ALA A 68 -1.25 9.04 9.26
C ALA A 68 -0.98 7.55 9.00
N VAL A 69 -0.83 6.78 10.08
CA VAL A 69 -0.43 5.38 10.02
C VAL A 69 -0.93 4.62 11.26
N SER A 70 -1.27 3.35 11.12
CA SER A 70 -1.54 2.47 12.25
C SER A 70 -0.27 1.72 12.67
N GLN A 71 -0.15 1.38 13.95
CA GLN A 71 0.72 0.25 14.31
C GLN A 71 0.19 -1.06 13.69
N PRO A 72 1.01 -2.12 13.61
CA PRO A 72 0.55 -3.42 13.15
C PRO A 72 -0.64 -3.94 13.95
N PHE A 73 -1.61 -4.51 13.24
CA PHE A 73 -2.81 -5.10 13.84
C PHE A 73 -3.13 -6.44 13.18
N LYS A 74 -3.66 -7.41 13.92
CA LYS A 74 -4.03 -8.71 13.34
C LYS A 74 -5.27 -8.51 12.47
N LEU A 75 -5.24 -8.98 11.23
CA LEU A 75 -6.36 -8.86 10.29
C LEU A 75 -6.86 -10.25 9.88
N PHE A 76 -5.98 -11.08 9.33
CA PHE A 76 -6.34 -12.38 8.77
C PHE A 76 -5.79 -13.54 9.60
N SER A 77 -6.57 -14.62 9.67
CA SER A 77 -6.17 -15.89 10.29
C SER A 77 -5.03 -16.54 9.50
N ASN A 78 -4.29 -17.47 10.13
CA ASN A 78 -3.23 -18.19 9.42
C ASN A 78 -3.78 -19.00 8.23
N GLU A 79 -4.98 -19.55 8.37
CA GLU A 79 -5.69 -20.25 7.30
C GLU A 79 -5.94 -19.33 6.09
N ALA A 80 -6.42 -18.11 6.34
CA ALA A 80 -6.62 -17.13 5.28
C ALA A 80 -5.31 -16.74 4.59
N ILE A 81 -4.22 -16.59 5.37
CA ILE A 81 -2.89 -16.34 4.81
C ILE A 81 -2.41 -17.48 3.93
N GLN A 82 -2.65 -18.74 4.31
CA GLN A 82 -2.29 -19.87 3.46
C GLN A 82 -3.09 -19.89 2.15
N GLN A 83 -4.38 -19.55 2.17
CA GLN A 83 -5.17 -19.44 0.94
C GLN A 83 -4.69 -18.30 0.04
N MET A 84 -4.42 -17.11 0.60
CA MET A 84 -3.86 -16.00 -0.19
C MET A 84 -2.50 -16.37 -0.80
N ARG A 85 -1.66 -17.07 -0.03
CA ARG A 85 -0.37 -17.58 -0.52
C ARG A 85 -0.53 -18.61 -1.63
N SER A 86 -1.46 -19.54 -1.51
CA SER A 86 -1.66 -20.56 -2.56
C SER A 86 -2.13 -19.93 -3.88
N GLU A 87 -2.99 -18.91 -3.82
CA GLU A 87 -3.46 -18.17 -4.99
C GLU A 87 -2.33 -17.39 -5.70
N ILE A 88 -1.49 -16.65 -4.97
CA ILE A 88 -0.40 -15.85 -5.58
C ILE A 88 0.70 -16.73 -6.20
N LEU A 89 0.85 -17.96 -5.71
CA LEU A 89 1.90 -18.89 -6.16
C LEU A 89 1.45 -19.78 -7.32
N LEU A 90 0.21 -19.63 -7.80
CA LEU A 90 -0.26 -20.34 -8.98
C LEU A 90 0.65 -20.03 -10.19
N PRO A 91 1.06 -21.05 -10.97
CA PRO A 91 1.95 -20.85 -12.12
C PRO A 91 1.40 -19.82 -13.13
N ASP A 92 0.08 -19.80 -13.33
CA ASP A 92 -0.56 -18.84 -14.24
C ASP A 92 -0.48 -17.40 -13.72
N VAL A 93 -0.58 -17.19 -12.40
CA VAL A 93 -0.41 -15.87 -11.78
C VAL A 93 1.01 -15.37 -11.99
N MET A 94 2.01 -16.18 -11.61
CA MET A 94 3.41 -15.80 -11.75
C MET A 94 3.82 -15.53 -13.21
N LYS A 95 3.18 -16.21 -14.16
CA LYS A 95 3.46 -16.05 -15.60
C LYS A 95 2.77 -14.84 -16.23
N HIS A 96 1.52 -14.56 -15.86
CA HIS A 96 0.69 -13.55 -16.54
C HIS A 96 0.60 -12.22 -15.80
N CYS A 97 0.93 -12.19 -14.52
CA CYS A 97 0.77 -11.03 -13.65
C CYS A 97 2.09 -10.59 -13.01
N GLY A 98 3.23 -11.12 -13.46
CA GLY A 98 4.56 -10.82 -12.94
C GLY A 98 5.18 -9.56 -13.59
N TYR A 99 5.70 -8.66 -12.76
CA TYR A 99 6.35 -7.42 -13.15
C TYR A 99 7.70 -7.23 -12.44
N GLN A 100 8.56 -6.40 -13.01
CA GLN A 100 9.86 -6.01 -12.44
C GLN A 100 10.13 -4.52 -12.70
N SER A 101 10.89 -3.87 -11.83
CA SER A 101 11.38 -2.51 -12.03
C SER A 101 12.82 -2.32 -11.54
N ASN A 102 13.38 -1.14 -11.81
CA ASN A 102 14.67 -0.72 -11.27
C ASN A 102 14.72 -0.69 -9.73
N ILE A 103 13.57 -0.58 -9.05
CA ILE A 103 13.50 -0.54 -7.57
C ILE A 103 12.95 -1.83 -6.95
N ALA A 104 12.32 -2.73 -7.72
CA ALA A 104 11.74 -3.96 -7.22
C ALA A 104 12.02 -5.15 -8.13
N ALA A 105 12.69 -6.17 -7.58
CA ALA A 105 13.19 -7.31 -8.33
C ALA A 105 12.09 -8.28 -8.82
N SER A 106 10.96 -8.39 -8.12
CA SER A 106 9.84 -9.23 -8.53
C SER A 106 8.55 -8.83 -7.83
N GLN A 107 7.53 -8.55 -8.64
CA GLN A 107 6.22 -8.12 -8.17
C GLN A 107 5.11 -8.87 -8.91
N VAL A 108 3.93 -8.99 -8.28
CA VAL A 108 2.72 -9.50 -8.93
C VAL A 108 1.58 -8.50 -8.74
N ARG A 109 0.89 -8.16 -9.83
CA ARG A 109 -0.18 -7.13 -9.85
C ARG A 109 -1.34 -7.53 -10.76
N GLY A 110 -2.55 -7.04 -10.47
CA GLY A 110 -3.73 -7.30 -11.31
C GLY A 110 -4.21 -8.75 -11.39
N TYR A 111 -3.77 -9.62 -10.47
CA TYR A 111 -4.12 -11.05 -10.50
C TYR A 111 -5.46 -11.36 -9.81
N ALA A 112 -5.82 -10.59 -8.78
CA ALA A 112 -6.86 -10.99 -7.84
C ALA A 112 -8.23 -11.27 -8.48
N PRO A 113 -8.76 -10.40 -9.36
CA PRO A 113 -10.12 -10.58 -9.91
C PRO A 113 -10.30 -11.84 -10.75
N LYS A 114 -9.21 -12.35 -11.33
CA LYS A 114 -9.25 -13.48 -12.27
C LYS A 114 -8.73 -14.78 -11.67
N TYR A 115 -7.70 -14.70 -10.83
CA TYR A 115 -6.94 -15.86 -10.40
C TYR A 115 -7.01 -16.13 -8.90
N ALA A 116 -7.51 -15.18 -8.10
CA ALA A 116 -7.49 -15.28 -6.66
C ALA A 116 -8.85 -14.88 -6.05
N PRO A 117 -9.92 -15.68 -6.29
CA PRO A 117 -11.26 -15.36 -5.80
C PRO A 117 -11.31 -15.20 -4.28
N PHE A 118 -10.55 -15.99 -3.51
CA PHE A 118 -10.50 -15.84 -2.06
C PHE A 118 -9.92 -14.48 -1.67
N THR A 119 -8.77 -14.11 -2.25
CA THR A 119 -8.13 -12.80 -2.00
C THR A 119 -9.02 -11.64 -2.44
N TYR A 120 -9.64 -11.75 -3.61
CA TYR A 120 -10.53 -10.73 -4.16
C TYR A 120 -11.75 -10.51 -3.25
N ASP A 121 -12.41 -11.58 -2.82
CA ASP A 121 -13.55 -11.51 -1.91
C ASP A 121 -13.12 -10.98 -0.54
N ALA A 122 -11.97 -11.42 -0.02
CA ALA A 122 -11.45 -10.98 1.27
C ALA A 122 -11.27 -9.46 1.35
N TRP A 123 -10.75 -8.84 0.30
CA TRP A 123 -10.51 -7.39 0.25
C TRP A 123 -11.74 -6.57 -0.11
N ASN A 124 -12.73 -7.16 -0.80
CA ASN A 124 -14.02 -6.52 -1.10
C ASN A 124 -15.09 -6.73 -0.03
N HIS A 125 -14.88 -7.65 0.90
CA HIS A 125 -15.90 -8.00 1.89
C HIS A 125 -16.24 -6.79 2.80
N PRO A 126 -17.53 -6.49 3.04
CA PRO A 126 -17.95 -5.35 3.87
C PRO A 126 -17.33 -5.31 5.27
N GLU A 127 -17.12 -6.47 5.91
CA GLU A 127 -16.47 -6.53 7.23
C GLU A 127 -14.99 -6.14 7.19
N THR A 128 -14.26 -6.56 6.15
CA THR A 128 -12.87 -6.13 5.94
C THR A 128 -12.82 -4.63 5.72
N LEU A 129 -13.67 -4.10 4.82
CA LEU A 129 -13.73 -2.66 4.54
C LEU A 129 -14.11 -1.83 5.77
N ALA A 130 -15.01 -2.33 6.61
CA ALA A 130 -15.38 -1.68 7.86
C ALA A 130 -14.20 -1.60 8.85
N ILE A 131 -13.38 -2.66 8.95
CA ILE A 131 -12.16 -2.66 9.77
C ILE A 131 -11.16 -1.63 9.26
N ILE A 132 -10.84 -1.68 7.95
CA ILE A 132 -9.86 -0.76 7.34
C ILE A 132 -10.33 0.69 7.45
N SER A 133 -11.59 0.97 7.14
CA SER A 133 -12.18 2.32 7.25
C SER A 133 -12.14 2.85 8.68
N LYS A 134 -12.45 1.99 9.67
CA LYS A 134 -12.40 2.37 11.08
C LYS A 134 -10.99 2.79 11.52
N ILE A 135 -9.97 2.06 11.07
CA ILE A 135 -8.57 2.37 11.38
C ILE A 135 -8.12 3.63 10.64
N ALA A 136 -8.51 3.76 9.37
CA ALA A 136 -8.17 4.92 8.54
C ALA A 136 -8.88 6.21 8.96
N GLY A 137 -9.95 6.14 9.75
CA GLY A 137 -10.74 7.32 10.17
C GLY A 137 -11.60 7.93 9.06
N VAL A 138 -11.76 7.23 7.94
CA VAL A 138 -12.58 7.62 6.78
C VAL A 138 -13.11 6.37 6.10
N ASP A 139 -14.31 6.44 5.51
CA ASP A 139 -14.87 5.33 4.73
C ASP A 139 -14.03 5.08 3.47
N LEU A 140 -13.46 3.88 3.38
CA LEU A 140 -12.59 3.45 2.29
C LEU A 140 -13.21 2.32 1.48
N ILE A 141 -12.87 2.30 0.20
CA ILE A 141 -13.10 1.18 -0.73
C ILE A 141 -11.79 0.88 -1.45
N PRO A 142 -11.58 -0.34 -1.99
CA PRO A 142 -10.41 -0.62 -2.80
C PRO A 142 -10.32 0.40 -3.93
N GLU A 143 -9.10 0.85 -4.23
CA GLU A 143 -8.85 1.87 -5.25
C GLU A 143 -9.45 1.44 -6.59
N MET A 144 -9.01 0.27 -7.03
CA MET A 144 -9.31 -0.41 -8.27
C MET A 144 -9.07 -1.90 -8.06
N ASP A 145 -9.77 -2.75 -8.80
CA ASP A 145 -9.58 -4.19 -8.78
C ASP A 145 -8.14 -4.59 -9.12
N PHE A 146 -7.48 -3.81 -9.99
CA PHE A 146 -6.08 -4.01 -10.36
C PHE A 146 -5.10 -3.83 -9.18
N GLU A 147 -5.48 -3.03 -8.18
CA GLU A 147 -4.67 -2.70 -7.00
C GLU A 147 -5.02 -3.54 -5.77
N ILE A 148 -5.83 -4.60 -5.95
CA ILE A 148 -6.08 -5.58 -4.91
C ILE A 148 -4.89 -6.52 -4.81
N GLY A 149 -4.15 -6.38 -3.71
CA GLY A 149 -3.13 -7.32 -3.28
C GLY A 149 -1.82 -7.28 -4.08
N HIS A 150 -1.32 -6.13 -4.52
CA HIS A 150 0.02 -6.02 -5.12
C HIS A 150 1.07 -6.72 -4.25
N ILE A 151 1.65 -7.81 -4.79
CA ILE A 151 2.63 -8.63 -4.09
C ILE A 151 4.03 -8.13 -4.40
N ASN A 152 4.83 -7.98 -3.35
CA ASN A 152 6.27 -7.80 -3.44
C ASN A 152 6.96 -9.06 -2.91
N PHE A 153 7.84 -9.64 -3.74
CA PHE A 153 8.66 -10.79 -3.36
C PHE A 153 10.09 -10.34 -3.05
N SER A 154 10.55 -10.64 -1.84
CA SER A 154 11.97 -10.61 -1.50
C SER A 154 12.38 -11.98 -0.98
N VAL A 155 13.20 -12.70 -1.74
CA VAL A 155 13.62 -14.08 -1.42
C VAL A 155 15.14 -14.15 -1.53
N LYS A 156 15.77 -14.78 -0.55
CA LYS A 156 17.22 -14.95 -0.44
C LYS A 156 17.57 -16.43 -0.47
N SER A 157 18.80 -16.78 -0.84
CA SER A 157 19.26 -18.16 -0.70
C SER A 157 19.56 -18.51 0.76
N ASP A 158 19.57 -19.80 1.10
CA ASP A 158 19.91 -20.28 2.44
C ASP A 158 21.31 -19.86 2.86
N LYS A 159 22.24 -19.90 1.90
CA LYS A 159 23.64 -19.49 2.11
C LYS A 159 23.72 -18.01 2.46
N ASP A 160 23.01 -17.16 1.73
CA ASP A 160 22.99 -15.71 1.98
C ASP A 160 22.33 -15.40 3.32
N THR A 161 21.23 -16.09 3.64
CA THR A 161 20.52 -15.93 4.91
C THR A 161 21.37 -16.36 6.11
N GLN A 162 22.15 -17.43 5.95
CA GLN A 162 23.01 -17.95 7.00
C GLN A 162 24.25 -17.07 7.22
N LEU A 163 24.85 -16.55 6.14
CA LEU A 163 25.93 -15.56 6.22
C LEU A 163 25.47 -14.28 6.93
N GLU A 164 24.28 -13.74 6.59
CA GLU A 164 23.72 -12.57 7.30
C GLU A 164 23.50 -12.85 8.79
N LYS A 165 22.98 -14.03 9.14
CA LYS A 165 22.77 -14.42 10.55
C LYS A 165 24.10 -14.53 11.31
N GLU A 166 25.14 -15.05 10.67
CA GLU A 166 26.48 -15.17 11.23
C GLU A 166 27.16 -13.80 11.38
N GLU A 167 26.99 -12.89 10.42
CA GLU A 167 27.44 -11.50 10.50
C GLU A 167 26.74 -10.75 11.63
N ILE A 168 25.40 -10.84 11.74
CA ILE A 168 24.64 -10.23 12.85
C ILE A 168 25.08 -10.80 14.19
N ALA A 169 25.25 -12.12 14.30
CA ALA A 169 25.68 -12.77 15.54
C ALA A 169 27.13 -12.41 15.92
N THR A 170 27.98 -12.12 14.95
CA THR A 170 29.36 -11.67 15.17
C THR A 170 29.38 -10.19 15.56
N GLN A 171 28.63 -9.34 14.87
CA GLN A 171 28.48 -7.92 15.21
C GLN A 171 27.83 -7.71 16.58
N LYS A 172 26.79 -8.48 16.95
CA LYS A 172 26.19 -8.44 18.29
C LYS A 172 27.19 -8.77 19.38
N ARG A 173 28.03 -9.79 19.19
CA ARG A 173 29.10 -10.15 20.14
C ARG A 173 30.16 -9.05 20.27
N LEU A 174 30.54 -8.43 19.16
CA LEU A 174 31.50 -7.31 19.17
C LEU A 174 30.92 -6.06 19.85
N PHE A 175 29.61 -5.81 19.73
CA PHE A 175 28.93 -4.69 20.39
C PHE A 175 28.65 -4.90 21.88
N GLU A 176 28.51 -6.15 22.32
CA GLU A 176 28.40 -6.49 23.75
C GLU A 176 29.75 -6.30 24.49
N GLU A 177 30.87 -6.27 23.76
CA GLU A 177 32.22 -6.06 24.31
C GLU A 177 32.66 -4.58 24.33
N ASP A 178 32.00 -3.70 23.58
CA ASP A 178 32.33 -2.27 23.48
C ASP A 178 31.19 -1.43 24.07
N GLU A 179 31.45 -0.72 25.19
CA GLU A 179 30.43 0.00 25.97
C GLU A 179 29.71 1.11 25.17
N GLY A 180 28.66 0.75 24.43
CA GLY A 180 27.40 1.50 24.32
C GLY A 180 27.41 2.92 23.73
N ILE A 181 28.36 3.30 22.85
CA ILE A 181 28.46 4.69 22.32
C ILE A 181 28.22 4.83 20.80
N ALA A 182 28.05 3.75 20.03
CA ALA A 182 27.78 3.85 18.59
C ALA A 182 26.38 3.31 18.23
N GLY A 183 25.71 3.97 17.28
CA GLY A 183 24.45 3.51 16.70
C GLY A 183 24.58 2.10 16.12
N CYS A 184 23.42 1.45 15.99
CA CYS A 184 23.27 0.08 15.49
C CYS A 184 23.91 -0.11 14.10
N PRO A 185 24.98 -0.90 13.92
CA PRO A 185 25.72 -1.00 12.65
C PRO A 185 25.05 -1.78 11.52
N TRP A 186 23.84 -2.31 11.75
CA TRP A 186 23.10 -3.11 10.75
C TRP A 186 22.30 -2.28 9.74
N GLU A 187 22.50 -0.96 9.75
CA GLU A 187 22.01 -0.05 8.71
C GLU A 187 22.93 -0.11 7.48
N ASP A 188 22.88 -1.22 6.74
CA ASP A 188 23.41 -1.27 5.37
C ASP A 188 22.42 -0.52 4.44
N ASP A 189 22.89 0.57 3.83
CA ASP A 189 22.17 1.69 3.18
C ASP A 189 21.29 1.35 1.95
N LYS A 190 20.97 0.08 1.70
CA LYS A 190 20.15 -0.33 0.54
C LYS A 190 18.74 -0.74 0.95
N PRO A 191 17.76 0.16 0.85
CA PRO A 191 16.37 -0.13 1.20
C PRO A 191 15.72 -1.13 0.22
N VAL A 192 14.64 -1.79 0.66
CA VAL A 192 13.86 -2.70 -0.22
C VAL A 192 13.07 -1.90 -1.26
N VAL A 193 12.56 -0.74 -0.87
CA VAL A 193 12.01 0.30 -1.72
C VAL A 193 12.53 1.63 -1.18
N GLY A 194 13.08 2.48 -2.04
CA GLY A 194 13.62 3.79 -1.67
C GLY A 194 12.58 4.71 -1.02
N TRP A 195 12.99 5.91 -0.61
CA TRP A 195 12.04 6.94 -0.17
C TRP A 195 11.04 7.22 -1.29
N HIS A 196 9.75 7.22 -0.96
CA HIS A 196 8.67 7.49 -1.90
C HIS A 196 7.38 7.90 -1.20
N THR A 197 6.48 8.47 -1.98
CA THR A 197 5.05 8.50 -1.66
C THR A 197 4.32 7.54 -2.58
N ASP A 198 3.28 6.89 -2.06
CA ASP A 198 2.47 5.98 -2.85
C ASP A 198 1.67 6.71 -3.94
N SER A 199 1.21 5.92 -4.91
CA SER A 199 0.27 6.37 -5.92
C SER A 199 -1.09 6.74 -5.35
N TYR A 200 -1.54 6.08 -4.28
CA TYR A 200 -2.93 6.08 -3.84
C TYR A 200 -3.09 6.64 -2.43
N PRO A 201 -4.25 7.26 -2.09
CA PRO A 201 -4.46 7.92 -0.81
C PRO A 201 -4.12 7.05 0.40
N PHE A 202 -4.54 5.79 0.36
CA PHE A 202 -4.28 4.81 1.42
C PHE A 202 -3.76 3.50 0.86
N VAL A 203 -2.94 2.84 1.67
CA VAL A 203 -2.52 1.45 1.47
C VAL A 203 -2.72 0.65 2.74
N CYS A 204 -3.06 -0.63 2.58
CA CYS A 204 -3.01 -1.64 3.63
C CYS A 204 -1.93 -2.66 3.27
N VAL A 205 -0.86 -2.71 4.06
CA VAL A 205 0.27 -3.62 3.86
C VAL A 205 0.09 -4.84 4.76
N LEU A 206 -0.24 -5.98 4.17
CA LEU A 206 -0.41 -7.27 4.82
C LEU A 206 0.88 -8.11 4.70
N MET A 207 1.36 -8.66 5.81
CA MET A 207 2.48 -9.60 5.78
C MET A 207 2.02 -11.03 5.53
N LEU A 208 2.52 -11.66 4.47
CA LEU A 208 2.22 -13.05 4.12
C LEU A 208 3.30 -14.05 4.56
N SER A 209 4.52 -13.59 4.83
CA SER A 209 5.61 -14.46 5.31
C SER A 209 5.69 -14.47 6.84
N ASP A 210 6.21 -15.57 7.38
CA ASP A 210 6.57 -15.64 8.79
C ASP A 210 7.86 -14.84 9.06
N CYS A 211 7.73 -13.81 9.90
CA CYS A 211 8.81 -12.90 10.26
C CYS A 211 9.33 -13.09 11.69
N THR A 212 9.01 -14.21 12.36
CA THR A 212 9.28 -14.42 13.81
C THR A 212 10.77 -14.34 14.19
N GLY A 213 11.70 -14.55 13.24
CA GLY A 213 13.15 -14.45 13.44
C GLY A 213 13.83 -13.24 12.78
N MET A 214 13.06 -12.31 12.22
CA MET A 214 13.62 -11.20 11.44
C MET A 214 14.07 -10.05 12.34
N VAL A 215 15.21 -9.46 12.01
CA VAL A 215 15.70 -8.20 12.58
C VAL A 215 15.61 -7.13 11.50
N GLY A 216 15.06 -5.96 11.84
CA GLY A 216 14.75 -4.90 10.89
C GLY A 216 13.38 -5.07 10.22
N GLY A 217 13.20 -4.47 9.04
CA GLY A 217 11.93 -4.53 8.29
C GLY A 217 10.88 -3.50 8.70
N GLU A 218 11.27 -2.50 9.51
CA GLU A 218 10.44 -1.36 9.86
C GLU A 218 10.10 -0.51 8.63
N THR A 219 8.99 0.21 8.71
CA THR A 219 8.70 1.29 7.78
C THR A 219 9.20 2.58 8.41
N ALA A 220 10.16 3.22 7.75
CA ALA A 220 10.61 4.56 8.10
C ALA A 220 9.65 5.59 7.49
N LEU A 221 9.23 6.56 8.29
CA LEU A 221 8.34 7.65 7.91
C LEU A 221 9.06 8.97 8.11
N CYS A 222 9.00 9.85 7.12
CA CYS A 222 9.45 11.22 7.29
C CYS A 222 8.39 12.00 8.08
N THR A 223 8.83 12.77 9.07
CA THR A 223 8.00 13.74 9.77
C THR A 223 8.01 15.09 9.04
N GLY A 224 7.07 15.98 9.36
CA GLY A 224 7.01 17.34 8.84
C GLY A 224 8.24 18.20 9.15
N ASP A 225 8.97 17.85 10.22
CA ASP A 225 10.20 18.52 10.64
C ASP A 225 11.48 17.92 10.01
N GLY A 226 11.33 16.90 9.16
CA GLY A 226 12.43 16.21 8.47
C GLY A 226 13.15 15.13 9.29
N ASP A 227 12.64 14.80 10.48
CA ASP A 227 13.10 13.66 11.29
C ASP A 227 12.49 12.34 10.81
N ILE A 228 13.12 11.21 11.13
CA ILE A 228 12.68 9.87 10.72
C ILE A 228 12.04 9.15 11.91
N LEU A 229 10.77 8.74 11.75
CA LEU A 229 10.07 7.86 12.67
C LEU A 229 10.04 6.43 12.10
N LYS A 230 10.53 5.45 12.87
CA LYS A 230 10.46 4.03 12.45
C LYS A 230 9.29 3.34 13.14
N VAL A 231 8.41 2.73 12.34
CA VAL A 231 7.27 1.93 12.82
C VAL A 231 7.54 0.45 12.56
N ARG A 232 7.30 -0.38 13.59
CA ARG A 232 7.51 -1.82 13.49
C ARG A 232 6.70 -2.41 12.33
N GLY A 233 7.33 -3.24 11.51
CA GLY A 233 6.65 -3.94 10.42
C GLY A 233 5.66 -5.01 10.92
N PRO A 234 4.65 -5.37 10.12
CA PRO A 234 3.68 -6.40 10.48
C PRO A 234 4.28 -7.80 10.51
N GLN A 235 3.80 -8.64 11.44
CA GLN A 235 4.02 -10.08 11.44
C GLN A 235 2.99 -10.79 10.54
N MET A 236 3.19 -12.08 10.25
CA MET A 236 2.30 -12.86 9.39
C MET A 236 0.81 -12.73 9.76
N GLY A 237 0.01 -12.31 8.78
CA GLY A 237 -1.42 -12.05 8.93
C GLY A 237 -1.79 -10.77 9.69
N CYS A 238 -0.80 -9.99 10.12
CA CYS A 238 -0.99 -8.62 10.57
C CYS A 238 -0.85 -7.66 9.39
N ALA A 239 -1.51 -6.52 9.51
CA ALA A 239 -1.50 -5.46 8.52
C ALA A 239 -1.16 -4.11 9.15
N VAL A 240 -0.78 -3.15 8.30
CA VAL A 240 -0.60 -1.74 8.62
C VAL A 240 -1.40 -0.92 7.62
N VAL A 241 -2.16 0.07 8.08
CA VAL A 241 -2.81 1.06 7.23
C VAL A 241 -1.98 2.34 7.24
N LEU A 242 -1.64 2.86 6.08
CA LEU A 242 -0.81 4.06 5.89
C LEU A 242 -1.44 4.99 4.86
N GLN A 243 -1.43 6.28 5.12
CA GLN A 243 -1.84 7.32 4.18
C GLN A 243 -0.70 7.68 3.21
N GLY A 244 -0.24 6.68 2.44
CA GLY A 244 1.06 6.65 1.77
C GLY A 244 1.26 7.71 0.69
N ARG A 245 0.19 8.25 0.09
CA ARG A 245 0.29 9.35 -0.88
C ARG A 245 0.87 10.63 -0.30
N TYR A 246 0.65 10.86 1.00
CA TYR A 246 0.97 12.13 1.67
C TYR A 246 2.19 12.04 2.59
N ILE A 247 2.61 10.82 2.94
CA ILE A 247 3.70 10.58 3.88
C ILE A 247 4.85 9.96 3.10
N ASN A 248 5.96 10.66 3.04
CA ASN A 248 7.19 10.09 2.47
C ASN A 248 7.69 8.97 3.38
N HIS A 249 7.90 7.80 2.82
CA HIS A 249 8.22 6.62 3.58
C HIS A 249 9.17 5.67 2.84
N GLN A 250 9.76 4.74 3.59
CA GLN A 250 10.74 3.79 3.10
C GLN A 250 10.60 2.46 3.83
N ALA A 251 10.61 1.36 3.09
CA ALA A 251 10.64 0.02 3.69
C ALA A 251 12.10 -0.38 3.95
N LEU A 252 12.47 -0.48 5.23
CA LEU A 252 13.81 -0.91 5.62
C LEU A 252 14.01 -2.40 5.34
N ARG A 253 15.25 -2.77 5.07
CA ARG A 253 15.63 -4.17 4.86
C ARG A 253 15.44 -4.94 6.16
N ALA A 254 14.97 -6.18 6.01
CA ALA A 254 14.95 -7.15 7.08
C ALA A 254 15.98 -8.24 6.82
N LEU A 255 16.66 -8.65 7.87
CA LEU A 255 17.70 -9.66 7.84
C LEU A 255 17.22 -10.92 8.56
N GLY A 256 17.74 -12.09 8.13
CA GLY A 256 17.52 -13.35 8.83
C GLY A 256 16.28 -14.18 8.40
N ALA A 257 15.53 -13.77 7.38
CA ALA A 257 14.52 -14.61 6.73
C ALA A 257 14.89 -14.98 5.30
N GLN A 258 14.53 -16.21 4.90
CA GLN A 258 14.66 -16.72 3.54
C GLN A 258 13.66 -16.05 2.58
N GLU A 259 12.45 -15.72 3.05
CA GLU A 259 11.43 -15.01 2.28
C GLU A 259 10.76 -13.88 3.06
N ARG A 260 10.40 -12.82 2.35
CA ARG A 260 9.53 -11.73 2.80
C ARG A 260 8.57 -11.41 1.67
N ILE A 261 7.32 -11.86 1.83
CA ILE A 261 6.22 -11.63 0.92
C ILE A 261 5.24 -10.67 1.59
N THR A 262 5.02 -9.51 0.97
CA THR A 262 4.04 -8.51 1.41
C THR A 262 2.99 -8.32 0.34
N SER A 263 1.72 -8.28 0.75
CA SER A 263 0.58 -7.95 -0.10
C SER A 263 0.10 -6.54 0.24
N VAL A 264 0.02 -5.68 -0.76
CA VAL A 264 -0.38 -4.28 -0.61
C VAL A 264 -1.70 -4.07 -1.34
N THR A 265 -2.74 -3.71 -0.61
CA THR A 265 -4.02 -3.31 -1.20
C THR A 265 -4.21 -1.82 -1.04
N SER A 266 -4.49 -1.13 -2.16
CA SER A 266 -4.67 0.31 -2.18
C SER A 266 -6.13 0.71 -2.04
N PHE A 267 -6.39 1.86 -1.44
CA PHE A 267 -7.74 2.34 -1.12
C PHE A 267 -7.90 3.83 -1.41
N ARG A 268 -9.14 4.21 -1.76
CA ARG A 268 -9.62 5.60 -1.86
C ARG A 268 -10.80 5.86 -0.93
N PRO A 269 -11.04 7.13 -0.57
CA PRO A 269 -12.29 7.54 0.05
C PRO A 269 -13.51 7.09 -0.78
N LYS A 270 -14.49 6.48 -0.12
CA LYS A 270 -15.74 6.05 -0.76
C LYS A 270 -16.58 7.22 -1.25
N CYS A 271 -16.50 8.35 -0.56
CA CYS A 271 -17.28 9.53 -0.89
C CYS A 271 -16.69 10.20 -2.15
N PRO A 272 -17.45 10.34 -3.25
CA PRO A 272 -16.93 10.94 -4.48
C PRO A 272 -16.61 12.43 -4.30
N HIS A 273 -17.15 13.09 -3.27
CA HIS A 273 -16.91 14.50 -2.97
C HIS A 273 -15.65 14.75 -2.14
N MET A 274 -14.97 13.69 -1.68
CA MET A 274 -13.68 13.84 -1.03
C MET A 274 -12.58 14.01 -2.06
N ARG A 275 -11.46 14.56 -1.60
CA ARG A 275 -10.26 14.74 -2.41
C ARG A 275 -9.70 13.37 -2.78
N ASP A 276 -9.20 13.28 -4.01
CA ASP A 276 -8.59 12.08 -4.57
C ASP A 276 -7.39 12.52 -5.41
N ASP A 277 -6.23 12.42 -4.76
CA ASP A 277 -4.92 12.82 -5.29
C ASP A 277 -4.15 11.61 -5.87
N THR A 278 -4.87 10.57 -6.31
CA THR A 278 -4.26 9.40 -6.95
C THR A 278 -3.40 9.83 -8.14
N VAL A 279 -2.17 9.34 -8.18
CA VAL A 279 -1.24 9.51 -9.32
C VAL A 279 -0.84 8.15 -9.83
N LEU A 280 -0.58 8.02 -11.13
CA LEU A 280 -0.19 6.76 -11.76
C LEU A 280 1.31 6.69 -12.05
N THR A 281 2.08 7.72 -11.72
CA THR A 281 3.51 7.83 -12.06
C THR A 281 4.35 6.64 -11.59
N SER A 282 4.12 6.12 -10.38
CA SER A 282 4.91 5.01 -9.84
C SER A 282 4.40 3.61 -10.23
N VAL A 283 3.12 3.50 -10.60
CA VAL A 283 2.51 2.21 -10.95
C VAL A 283 2.47 1.99 -12.46
N ARG A 284 2.42 3.05 -13.26
CA ARG A 284 2.32 3.01 -14.72
C ARG A 284 3.45 2.20 -15.38
N PRO A 285 4.74 2.36 -14.99
CA PRO A 285 5.82 1.57 -15.58
C PRO A 285 5.77 0.08 -15.26
N ILE A 286 4.96 -0.34 -14.28
CA ILE A 286 4.90 -1.72 -13.74
C ILE A 286 3.47 -2.28 -13.76
N SER A 287 2.68 -1.93 -14.78
CA SER A 287 1.30 -2.38 -14.93
C SER A 287 0.97 -2.78 -16.36
N ASP A 288 -0.06 -3.61 -16.52
CA ASP A 288 -0.82 -3.61 -17.77
C ASP A 288 -1.58 -2.29 -17.89
N LEU A 289 -1.16 -1.44 -18.84
CA LEU A 289 -1.74 -0.10 -19.00
C LEU A 289 -3.20 -0.12 -19.41
N SER A 290 -3.64 -1.13 -20.18
CA SER A 290 -5.03 -1.23 -20.60
C SER A 290 -5.95 -1.45 -19.38
N ALA A 291 -5.55 -2.37 -18.49
CA ALA A 291 -6.26 -2.62 -17.25
C ALA A 291 -6.17 -1.42 -16.28
N LEU A 292 -4.97 -0.89 -16.06
CA LEU A 292 -4.75 0.23 -15.15
C LEU A 292 -5.52 1.49 -15.58
N TYR A 293 -5.32 1.95 -16.83
CA TYR A 293 -5.99 3.16 -17.33
C TYR A 293 -7.48 2.95 -17.54
N GLY A 294 -7.91 1.75 -17.93
CA GLY A 294 -9.33 1.41 -18.07
C GLY A 294 -10.07 1.60 -16.76
N GLN A 295 -9.59 0.95 -15.68
CA GLN A 295 -10.22 1.04 -14.36
C GLN A 295 -10.08 2.44 -13.75
N PHE A 296 -8.93 3.11 -13.95
CA PHE A 296 -8.73 4.48 -13.48
C PHE A 296 -9.71 5.44 -14.15
N ALA A 297 -9.83 5.39 -15.48
CA ALA A 297 -10.77 6.23 -16.21
C ALA A 297 -12.23 5.93 -15.79
N GLU A 298 -12.58 4.65 -15.64
CA GLU A 298 -13.91 4.22 -15.22
C GLU A 298 -14.32 4.88 -13.90
N TYR A 299 -13.57 4.68 -12.82
CA TYR A 299 -13.98 5.21 -11.53
C TYR A 299 -13.94 6.73 -11.46
N ARG A 300 -13.00 7.37 -12.17
CA ARG A 300 -12.90 8.84 -12.21
C ARG A 300 -14.11 9.44 -12.91
N LEU A 301 -14.61 8.79 -13.97
CA LEU A 301 -15.83 9.19 -14.66
C LEU A 301 -17.08 8.95 -13.81
N GLU A 302 -17.16 7.83 -13.07
CA GLU A 302 -18.25 7.58 -12.12
C GLU A 302 -18.32 8.66 -11.02
N MET A 303 -17.17 9.06 -10.46
CA MET A 303 -17.12 10.15 -9.50
C MET A 303 -17.67 11.46 -10.09
N LEU A 304 -17.30 11.80 -11.33
CA LEU A 304 -17.83 12.98 -12.02
C LEU A 304 -19.34 12.88 -12.25
N GLU A 305 -19.85 11.70 -12.62
CA GLU A 305 -21.29 11.46 -12.80
C GLU A 305 -22.05 11.77 -11.50
N GLU A 306 -21.57 11.24 -10.36
CA GLU A 306 -22.18 11.48 -9.05
C GLU A 306 -22.10 12.95 -8.64
N ARG A 307 -20.95 13.59 -8.81
CA ARG A 307 -20.75 15.01 -8.50
C ARG A 307 -21.68 15.90 -9.31
N ILE A 308 -21.78 15.69 -10.62
CA ILE A 308 -22.65 16.45 -11.52
C ILE A 308 -24.13 16.21 -11.16
N ARG A 309 -24.52 14.95 -10.92
CA ARG A 309 -25.89 14.60 -10.50
C ARG A 309 -26.28 15.30 -9.20
N ALA A 310 -25.39 15.30 -8.20
CA ALA A 310 -25.61 15.98 -6.93
C ALA A 310 -25.75 17.50 -7.12
N GLN A 311 -24.89 18.12 -7.93
CA GLN A 311 -24.97 19.56 -8.19
C GLN A 311 -26.23 19.93 -8.97
N LEU A 312 -26.62 19.13 -9.97
CA LEU A 312 -27.87 19.34 -10.72
C LEU A 312 -29.10 19.29 -9.81
N LYS A 313 -29.11 18.37 -8.84
CA LYS A 313 -30.16 18.31 -7.81
C LYS A 313 -30.22 19.60 -7.00
N LYS A 314 -29.07 20.10 -6.50
CA LYS A 314 -28.99 21.38 -5.76
C LYS A 314 -29.50 22.56 -6.58
N VAL A 315 -29.12 22.65 -7.86
CA VAL A 315 -29.59 23.71 -8.78
C VAL A 315 -31.11 23.68 -8.94
N ARG A 316 -31.68 22.48 -9.15
CA ARG A 316 -33.14 22.29 -9.29
C ARG A 316 -33.88 22.67 -8.01
N GLU A 317 -33.43 22.19 -6.86
CA GLU A 317 -34.05 22.48 -5.55
C GLU A 317 -34.06 23.98 -5.24
N ARG A 318 -32.94 24.67 -5.46
CA ARG A 318 -32.88 26.14 -5.28
C ARG A 318 -33.85 26.86 -6.21
N ARG A 319 -33.92 26.45 -7.48
CA ARG A 319 -34.86 27.02 -8.45
C ARG A 319 -36.32 26.82 -8.02
N PHE A 320 -36.69 25.61 -7.61
CA PHE A 320 -38.06 25.32 -7.14
C PHE A 320 -38.41 26.06 -5.85
N ALA A 321 -37.43 26.29 -4.98
CA ALA A 321 -37.60 27.11 -3.77
C ALA A 321 -37.64 28.63 -4.05
N GLY A 322 -37.57 29.08 -5.31
CA GLY A 322 -37.55 30.50 -5.68
C GLY A 322 -36.29 31.25 -5.21
N LYS A 323 -35.23 30.53 -4.81
CA LYS A 323 -33.97 31.14 -4.36
C LYS A 323 -33.20 31.69 -5.56
N LYS A 324 -32.47 32.79 -5.36
CA LYS A 324 -31.56 33.33 -6.38
C LYS A 324 -30.48 32.29 -6.74
N PHE A 325 -30.09 32.32 -8.02
CA PHE A 325 -29.00 31.52 -8.55
C PHE A 325 -27.68 31.92 -7.88
N ASP A 326 -26.91 30.92 -7.48
CA ASP A 326 -25.69 31.09 -6.71
C ASP A 326 -24.48 30.98 -7.64
N THR A 327 -24.14 32.10 -8.28
CA THR A 327 -23.10 32.12 -9.31
C THR A 327 -21.74 31.73 -8.74
N GLU A 328 -21.42 32.19 -7.53
CA GLU A 328 -20.14 31.90 -6.87
C GLU A 328 -20.02 30.41 -6.55
N ALA A 329 -21.04 29.80 -5.93
CA ALA A 329 -21.03 28.38 -5.62
C ALA A 329 -20.95 27.50 -6.89
N ILE A 330 -21.62 27.90 -7.98
CA ILE A 330 -21.54 27.16 -9.25
C ILE A 330 -20.17 27.31 -9.89
N LYS A 331 -19.56 28.50 -9.86
CA LYS A 331 -18.21 28.72 -10.39
C LYS A 331 -17.18 27.91 -9.61
N ALA A 332 -17.27 27.87 -8.28
CA ALA A 332 -16.39 27.05 -7.45
C ALA A 332 -16.52 25.55 -7.79
N PHE A 333 -17.76 25.04 -7.91
CA PHE A 333 -17.99 23.65 -8.31
C PHE A 333 -17.41 23.34 -9.70
N LEU A 334 -17.62 24.22 -10.68
CA LEU A 334 -17.11 24.02 -12.03
C LEU A 334 -15.57 24.01 -12.06
N GLN A 335 -14.93 24.93 -11.33
CA GLN A 335 -13.47 24.95 -11.21
C GLN A 335 -12.95 23.65 -10.60
N GLU A 336 -13.56 23.16 -9.53
CA GLU A 336 -13.20 21.88 -8.90
C GLU A 336 -13.28 20.70 -9.90
N GLN A 337 -14.27 20.70 -10.80
CA GLN A 337 -14.39 19.66 -11.81
C GLN A 337 -13.39 19.82 -12.96
N GLU A 338 -13.06 21.06 -13.35
CA GLU A 338 -12.00 21.37 -14.31
C GLU A 338 -10.65 20.87 -13.79
N ASP A 339 -10.33 21.15 -12.52
CA ASP A 339 -9.09 20.71 -11.88
C ASP A 339 -9.02 19.17 -11.79
N PHE A 340 -10.13 18.52 -11.41
CA PHE A 340 -10.23 17.06 -11.34
C PHE A 340 -10.04 16.39 -12.71
N LEU A 341 -10.63 16.95 -13.77
CA LEU A 341 -10.47 16.47 -15.14
C LEU A 341 -9.05 16.72 -15.66
N ALA A 342 -8.48 17.88 -15.38
CA ALA A 342 -7.11 18.22 -15.76
C ALA A 342 -6.11 17.25 -15.12
N HIS A 343 -6.27 16.95 -13.83
CA HIS A 343 -5.48 15.94 -13.13
C HIS A 343 -5.62 14.54 -13.76
N THR A 344 -6.86 14.10 -14.00
CA THR A 344 -7.14 12.79 -14.62
C THR A 344 -6.48 12.69 -16.00
N ASN A 345 -6.57 13.76 -16.80
CA ASN A 345 -5.96 13.83 -18.13
C ASN A 345 -4.42 13.87 -18.07
N HIS A 346 -3.83 14.43 -17.01
CA HIS A 346 -2.39 14.42 -16.80
C HIS A 346 -1.86 13.01 -16.50
N GLU A 347 -2.61 12.22 -15.73
CA GLU A 347 -2.18 10.87 -15.32
C GLU A 347 -2.28 9.83 -16.44
N ILE A 348 -3.12 10.04 -17.46
CA ILE A 348 -3.25 9.15 -18.62
C ILE A 348 -2.36 9.67 -19.75
N VAL A 349 -1.18 9.06 -19.89
CA VAL A 349 -0.25 9.40 -20.98
C VAL A 349 -0.31 8.36 -22.12
N PRO A 350 -0.01 8.75 -23.37
CA PRO A 350 0.10 7.81 -24.48
C PRO A 350 1.07 6.66 -24.17
N GLU A 351 0.68 5.42 -24.47
CA GLU A 351 1.46 4.22 -24.12
C GLU A 351 2.89 4.26 -24.67
N ASN A 352 3.11 4.87 -25.84
CA ASN A 352 4.42 5.01 -26.46
C ASN A 352 5.38 5.97 -25.72
N GLN A 353 4.91 6.67 -24.68
CA GLN A 353 5.72 7.54 -23.82
C GLN A 353 6.13 6.86 -22.51
N VAL A 354 5.65 5.64 -22.24
CA VAL A 354 5.93 4.91 -21.00
C VAL A 354 7.09 3.95 -21.21
N VAL A 355 8.08 4.01 -20.32
CA VAL A 355 9.21 3.09 -20.31
C VAL A 355 8.96 2.00 -19.27
N ALA A 356 8.71 0.78 -19.73
CA ALA A 356 8.42 -0.36 -18.86
C ALA A 356 9.56 -0.62 -17.84
N GLY A 357 9.19 -0.79 -16.58
CA GLY A 357 10.09 -1.09 -15.46
C GLY A 357 11.00 0.06 -15.01
N HIS A 358 10.86 1.26 -15.59
CA HIS A 358 11.69 2.41 -15.24
C HIS A 358 10.88 3.45 -14.46
N LEU A 359 11.30 3.66 -13.22
CA LEU A 359 10.80 4.72 -12.34
C LEU A 359 11.83 5.84 -12.28
N GLU A 360 11.38 7.07 -12.53
CA GLU A 360 12.20 8.27 -12.33
C GLU A 360 12.56 8.43 -10.86
N GLU A 361 13.81 8.81 -10.58
CA GLU A 361 14.24 9.14 -9.23
C GLU A 361 13.58 10.45 -8.80
N VAL A 362 12.85 10.41 -7.69
CA VAL A 362 12.29 11.61 -7.06
C VAL A 362 13.35 12.16 -6.10
N GLU A 363 13.78 13.41 -6.31
CA GLU A 363 14.65 14.11 -5.36
C GLU A 363 13.83 14.49 -4.12
N PHE A 364 14.21 13.97 -2.95
CA PHE A 364 13.56 14.29 -1.69
C PHE A 364 14.31 15.39 -0.92
N PRO A 365 13.60 16.18 -0.08
CA PRO A 365 14.24 17.12 0.83
C PRO A 365 15.27 16.42 1.73
N LYS A 366 16.34 17.13 2.10
CA LYS A 366 17.37 16.61 3.00
C LYS A 366 16.76 16.16 4.33
N LEU A 367 16.76 14.86 4.57
CA LEU A 367 16.39 14.24 5.85
C LEU A 367 17.45 14.56 6.90
N LYS A 368 17.06 14.67 8.17
CA LYS A 368 18.01 14.73 9.29
C LYS A 368 18.47 13.30 9.63
N ASP A 369 19.75 13.15 9.97
CA ASP A 369 20.37 11.85 10.28
C ASP A 369 19.90 11.21 11.61
N SER A 370 18.93 11.80 12.31
CA SER A 370 18.45 11.31 13.60
C SER A 370 17.10 10.60 13.47
N ALA A 371 17.13 9.27 13.51
CA ALA A 371 15.92 8.45 13.66
C ALA A 371 15.46 8.42 15.13
N VAL A 372 14.16 8.64 15.38
CA VAL A 372 13.54 8.51 16.70
C VAL A 372 12.73 7.21 16.77
N TYR A 373 13.06 6.36 17.72
CA TYR A 373 12.27 5.16 18.04
C TYR A 373 11.24 5.50 19.11
N VAL A 374 9.95 5.30 18.82
CA VAL A 374 8.89 5.40 19.84
C VAL A 374 8.75 4.04 20.51
N ALA A 375 9.33 3.91 21.71
CA ALA A 375 9.13 2.74 22.56
C ALA A 375 7.76 2.78 23.24
N VAL A 376 7.07 1.63 23.24
CA VAL A 376 5.80 1.39 23.93
C VAL A 376 5.93 1.78 25.41
N LYS A 377 5.20 2.81 25.86
CA LYS A 377 5.00 3.04 27.29
C LYS A 377 4.07 1.95 27.81
N ALA A 378 4.63 0.87 28.32
CA ALA A 378 3.89 -0.05 29.17
C ALA A 378 3.46 0.74 30.43
N GLU A 379 2.16 0.98 30.60
CA GLU A 379 1.66 1.44 31.88
C GLU A 379 2.06 0.42 32.95
N SER A 380 2.86 0.87 33.91
CA SER A 380 3.24 0.06 35.06
C SER A 380 1.98 -0.41 35.80
N PRO A 381 1.85 -1.71 36.13
CA PRO A 381 0.67 -2.19 36.84
C PRO A 381 0.57 -1.45 38.18
N SER A 382 -0.57 -0.79 38.38
CA SER A 382 -0.85 -0.05 39.61
C SER A 382 -0.60 -0.96 40.81
N LYS A 383 0.26 -0.52 41.73
CA LYS A 383 0.47 -1.22 43.00
C LYS A 383 -0.88 -1.27 43.72
N ARG A 384 -1.44 -2.47 43.84
CA ARG A 384 -2.53 -2.77 44.79
C ARG A 384 -2.10 -2.27 46.17
N ALA A 385 -2.80 -1.27 46.68
CA ALA A 385 -2.76 -0.93 48.09
C ALA A 385 -3.29 -2.14 48.88
N ARG A 386 -2.44 -2.68 49.77
CA ARG A 386 -2.92 -3.54 50.87
C ARG A 386 -3.68 -2.62 51.82
N LEU A 387 -4.97 -2.88 51.98
CA LEU A 387 -5.74 -2.43 53.13
C LEU A 387 -5.59 -3.50 54.20
N ASP A 388 -5.02 -3.10 55.33
CA ASP A 388 -5.24 -3.75 56.62
C ASP A 388 -6.67 -3.48 57.11
#